data_AF-A0A1H7IH82-F1
#
_entry.id   AF-A0A1H7IH82-F1
#
_cell.length_a   1.000
_cell.length_b   1.000
_cell.length_c   1.000
_cell.angle_alpha   90.00
_cell.angle_beta   90.00
_cell.angle_gamma   90.00
#
_symmetry.space_group_name_H-M   'P 1'
#
loop_
_entity.id
_entity.type
_entity.pdbx_description
1 polymer ?
#
loop_
_entity_poly.entity_id
_entity_poly.type
_entity_poly.pdbx_seq_one_letter_code
_entity_poly.pdbx_strand_id
1 'polypeptide(L)'
;MIRKVLGKYIAAVLCASVILNSFGMETAAAVPSSYADYVKTDGNYASHLTGIYKEGYNQVKVLAGGELWDCGTKYIPGAYAYAFDHPATFVDYNKGISADKGAKTLSKAVSIAASVSGSTRFEIALGLYDKVMAAVSYDRNGVNGAQSAYEALVLGKAACTGYAASYKLLCDLRDIPCYMVTGTASNAGGSERHAWNIIQLDDGEWYEVDATWDDSLGRHDFFGLTTKQMKSYKVANQHTTHIRDTVATADVSGSDMETFKKELEVIYGTIPTANGTQYRYGNVFVEKDGLTYYITSKSKKTARLIGISDKKKNKKAEIKLETVTFKGKKYKITEIGKGALKGAKAKSVTLGANLKSIGDEAFSECRNLKVIKVKSKKITYVGENAFYGTPEKAKYNFPGGKKKKYRELFIAAGASENAKFE
;
A
#
# COMPACT_ATOMS: atom_id res chain seq x y z
N MET A 1 34.45 12.19 9.80
CA MET A 1 33.11 11.72 10.27
C MET A 1 32.20 11.23 9.12
N ILE A 2 32.14 11.93 7.98
CA ILE A 2 31.25 11.62 6.83
C ILE A 2 31.42 10.18 6.26
N ARG A 3 32.66 9.66 6.16
CA ARG A 3 32.93 8.29 5.67
C ARG A 3 32.41 7.17 6.59
N LYS A 4 32.38 7.38 7.91
CA LYS A 4 31.87 6.39 8.90
C LYS A 4 30.33 6.32 8.90
N VAL A 5 29.68 7.41 8.52
CA VAL A 5 28.22 7.51 8.41
C VAL A 5 27.75 6.80 7.13
N LEU A 6 28.39 7.08 5.98
CA LEU A 6 28.11 6.40 4.70
C LEU A 6 28.24 4.86 4.79
N GLY A 7 29.28 4.36 5.48
CA GLY A 7 29.52 2.92 5.62
C GLY A 7 28.45 2.16 6.42
N LYS A 8 27.78 2.81 7.38
CA LYS A 8 26.67 2.20 8.14
C LYS A 8 25.38 2.12 7.32
N TYR A 9 25.15 3.07 6.42
CA TYR A 9 23.97 3.09 5.55
C TYR A 9 24.08 2.08 4.40
N ILE A 10 25.27 1.91 3.81
CA ILE A 10 25.55 0.86 2.82
C ILE A 10 25.26 -0.53 3.41
N ALA A 11 25.65 -0.78 4.66
CA ALA A 11 25.38 -2.04 5.35
C ALA A 11 23.87 -2.29 5.58
N ALA A 12 23.09 -1.26 5.91
CA ALA A 12 21.65 -1.38 6.12
C ALA A 12 20.88 -1.62 4.80
N VAL A 13 21.31 -0.96 3.71
CA VAL A 13 20.72 -1.15 2.38
C VAL A 13 21.08 -2.52 1.81
N LEU A 14 22.33 -2.97 1.95
CA LEU A 14 22.75 -4.33 1.59
C LEU A 14 21.95 -5.40 2.33
N CYS A 15 21.70 -5.21 3.63
CA CYS A 15 20.90 -6.12 4.44
C CYS A 15 19.42 -6.14 3.97
N ALA A 16 18.86 -4.99 3.56
CA ALA A 16 17.51 -4.90 3.02
C ALA A 16 17.37 -5.57 1.64
N SER A 17 18.36 -5.44 0.75
CA SER A 17 18.39 -6.17 -0.53
C SER A 17 18.54 -7.68 -0.36
N VAL A 18 19.26 -8.15 0.66
CA VAL A 18 19.33 -9.59 1.01
C VAL A 18 17.98 -10.09 1.54
N ILE A 19 17.28 -9.29 2.36
CA ILE A 19 15.94 -9.62 2.84
C ILE A 19 14.92 -9.64 1.69
N LEU A 20 14.97 -8.68 0.77
CA LEU A 20 14.04 -8.62 -0.37
C LEU A 20 14.28 -9.76 -1.38
N ASN A 21 15.54 -10.14 -1.63
CA ASN A 21 15.88 -11.32 -2.44
C ASN A 21 15.38 -12.63 -1.80
N SER A 22 15.31 -12.70 -0.46
CA SER A 22 14.78 -13.89 0.24
C SER A 22 13.26 -14.10 0.06
N PHE A 23 12.54 -13.12 -0.51
CA PHE A 23 11.11 -13.22 -0.85
C PHE A 23 10.83 -13.53 -2.33
N GLY A 24 11.81 -13.98 -3.11
CA GLY A 24 11.61 -14.51 -4.48
C GLY A 24 11.46 -13.44 -5.57
N MET A 25 12.09 -12.27 -5.38
CA MET A 25 12.12 -11.20 -6.37
C MET A 25 13.27 -11.41 -7.38
N GLU A 26 13.12 -12.33 -8.35
CA GLU A 26 14.12 -12.51 -9.42
C GLU A 26 13.96 -11.53 -10.60
N THR A 27 12.89 -10.72 -10.65
CA THR A 27 12.62 -9.82 -11.81
C THR A 27 12.18 -8.40 -11.48
N ALA A 28 12.20 -7.99 -10.21
CA ALA A 28 11.95 -6.59 -9.84
C ALA A 28 13.28 -5.85 -9.75
N ALA A 29 13.37 -4.68 -10.39
CA ALA A 29 14.59 -3.90 -10.48
C ALA A 29 15.22 -3.67 -9.09
N ALA A 30 16.54 -3.89 -9.03
CA ALA A 30 17.30 -4.00 -7.79
C ALA A 30 17.02 -2.81 -6.84
N VAL A 31 16.80 -3.13 -5.57
CA VAL A 31 16.63 -2.14 -4.49
C VAL A 31 17.80 -1.16 -4.56
N PRO A 32 17.55 0.15 -4.78
CA PRO A 32 18.62 1.09 -5.04
C PRO A 32 19.55 1.22 -3.84
N SER A 33 20.86 1.06 -4.06
CA SER A 33 21.90 1.10 -3.01
C SER A 33 22.06 2.47 -2.33
N SER A 34 21.48 3.51 -2.91
CA SER A 34 21.48 4.88 -2.40
C SER A 34 20.30 5.67 -2.99
N TYR A 35 20.02 6.84 -2.40
CA TYR A 35 19.05 7.78 -2.96
C TYR A 35 19.42 8.23 -4.38
N ALA A 36 20.71 8.39 -4.67
CA ALA A 36 21.20 8.65 -6.02
C ALA A 36 20.91 7.50 -6.98
N ASP A 37 20.92 6.23 -6.53
CA ASP A 37 20.59 5.07 -7.35
C ASP A 37 19.08 4.94 -7.63
N TYR A 38 18.24 5.37 -6.69
CA TYR A 38 16.78 5.41 -6.87
C TYR A 38 16.37 6.39 -7.98
N VAL A 39 17.08 7.50 -8.09
CA VAL A 39 16.84 8.56 -9.09
C VAL A 39 17.79 8.48 -10.29
N LYS A 40 18.44 7.35 -10.60
CA LYS A 40 19.24 7.19 -11.83
C LYS A 40 18.37 6.91 -13.07
N THR A 41 18.94 7.13 -14.26
CA THR A 41 18.25 7.10 -15.58
C THR A 41 17.60 5.78 -15.93
N ASP A 42 18.03 4.72 -15.26
CA ASP A 42 17.63 3.32 -15.37
C ASP A 42 17.06 2.77 -14.04
N GLY A 43 16.84 3.63 -13.04
CA GLY A 43 16.25 3.28 -11.75
C GLY A 43 14.71 3.29 -11.76
N ASN A 44 14.10 2.70 -10.72
CA ASN A 44 12.64 2.52 -10.62
C ASN A 44 11.84 3.80 -10.81
N TYR A 45 12.33 4.95 -10.33
CA TYR A 45 11.63 6.21 -10.52
C TYR A 45 11.53 6.55 -12.02
N ALA A 46 12.65 6.53 -12.75
CA ALA A 46 12.72 6.92 -14.17
C ALA A 46 12.04 5.91 -15.13
N SER A 47 11.91 4.63 -14.75
CA SER A 47 11.25 3.61 -15.57
C SER A 47 9.73 3.77 -15.63
N HIS A 48 9.12 4.38 -14.60
CA HIS A 48 7.69 4.65 -14.53
C HIS A 48 7.31 6.04 -15.06
N LEU A 49 8.29 6.94 -15.28
CA LEU A 49 8.05 8.23 -15.92
C LEU A 49 7.80 8.07 -17.42
N THR A 50 6.77 8.75 -17.91
CA THR A 50 6.44 8.81 -19.34
C THR A 50 6.31 10.28 -19.78
N GLY A 51 6.50 10.55 -21.08
CA GLY A 51 6.38 11.89 -21.65
C GLY A 51 7.29 12.92 -20.98
N ILE A 52 6.75 14.10 -20.68
CA ILE A 52 7.51 15.26 -20.21
C ILE A 52 8.20 15.04 -18.85
N TYR A 53 7.70 14.13 -18.00
CA TYR A 53 8.36 13.78 -16.74
C TYR A 53 9.72 13.10 -16.99
N LYS A 54 9.81 12.25 -18.02
CA LYS A 54 11.06 11.62 -18.43
C LYS A 54 11.99 12.61 -19.12
N GLU A 55 11.45 13.51 -19.93
CA GLU A 55 12.22 14.58 -20.58
C GLU A 55 12.78 15.58 -19.55
N GLY A 56 11.97 15.98 -18.57
CA GLY A 56 12.37 16.84 -17.47
C GLY A 56 13.41 16.23 -16.56
N TYR A 57 13.21 14.98 -16.18
CA TYR A 57 14.18 14.19 -15.46
C TYR A 57 15.54 14.14 -16.20
N ASN A 58 15.54 13.97 -17.52
CA ASN A 58 16.75 13.98 -18.34
C ASN A 58 17.41 15.38 -18.42
N GLN A 59 16.63 16.46 -18.41
CA GLN A 59 17.13 17.85 -18.45
C GLN A 59 17.77 18.28 -17.11
N VAL A 60 17.19 17.88 -15.97
CA VAL A 60 17.73 18.18 -14.63
C VAL A 60 19.05 17.43 -14.37
N LYS A 61 19.21 16.23 -14.92
CA LYS A 61 20.44 15.43 -14.79
C LYS A 61 21.67 16.10 -15.44
N VAL A 62 21.48 16.88 -16.50
CA VAL A 62 22.57 17.63 -17.17
C VAL A 62 23.13 18.74 -16.27
N LEU A 63 22.36 19.21 -15.28
CA LEU A 63 22.76 20.26 -14.34
C LEU A 63 23.45 19.72 -13.06
N ALA A 64 23.38 18.41 -12.80
CA ALA A 64 23.90 17.80 -11.57
C ALA A 64 25.39 17.42 -11.68
N GLY A 65 26.26 18.43 -11.75
CA GLY A 65 27.72 18.30 -11.71
C GLY A 65 28.34 18.26 -10.30
N GLY A 66 27.59 17.89 -9.25
CA GLY A 66 28.16 17.64 -7.92
C GLY A 66 27.49 18.31 -6.74
N GLU A 67 26.53 19.20 -6.95
CA GLU A 67 25.65 19.72 -5.90
C GLU A 67 24.21 19.42 -6.31
N LEU A 68 23.51 18.65 -5.47
CA LEU A 68 22.07 18.55 -5.62
C LEU A 68 21.52 19.97 -5.40
N TRP A 69 20.97 20.54 -6.47
CA TRP A 69 20.16 21.78 -6.51
C TRP A 69 20.91 23.10 -6.72
N ASP A 70 21.10 23.48 -7.98
CA ASP A 70 20.96 24.88 -8.39
C ASP A 70 19.84 24.95 -9.44
N CYS A 71 18.62 25.29 -8.99
CA CYS A 71 17.55 25.71 -9.90
C CYS A 71 17.65 27.22 -10.22
N GLY A 72 18.87 27.77 -10.07
CA GLY A 72 19.24 29.16 -10.27
C GLY A 72 18.56 29.77 -11.47
N THR A 73 17.73 30.78 -11.18
CA THR A 73 17.25 31.87 -12.04
C THR A 73 16.69 31.54 -13.44
N LYS A 74 16.64 30.27 -13.86
CA LYS A 74 16.22 29.87 -15.21
C LYS A 74 15.24 28.70 -15.13
N TYR A 75 14.00 29.02 -15.49
CA TYR A 75 12.85 28.13 -15.55
C TYR A 75 13.08 26.95 -16.51
N ILE A 76 12.90 25.71 -16.03
CA ILE A 76 12.96 24.48 -16.84
C ILE A 76 11.68 23.66 -16.58
N PRO A 77 10.79 23.50 -17.57
CA PRO A 77 9.44 22.92 -17.41
C PRO A 77 9.40 21.55 -16.77
N GLY A 78 10.28 20.67 -17.23
CA GLY A 78 10.36 19.31 -16.72
C GLY A 78 11.01 19.18 -15.34
N ALA A 79 11.71 20.23 -14.87
CA ALA A 79 12.22 20.30 -13.50
C ALA A 79 11.10 20.54 -12.48
N TYR A 80 10.04 21.26 -12.86
CA TYR A 80 8.86 21.48 -12.03
C TYR A 80 8.03 20.21 -11.89
N ALA A 81 7.76 19.51 -13.00
CA ALA A 81 7.07 18.22 -13.00
C ALA A 81 7.83 17.17 -12.16
N TYR A 82 9.16 17.14 -12.29
CA TYR A 82 10.04 16.31 -11.48
C TYR A 82 9.98 16.70 -10.00
N ALA A 83 10.13 17.98 -9.64
CA ALA A 83 10.09 18.43 -8.24
C ALA A 83 8.69 18.30 -7.60
N PHE A 84 7.62 18.18 -8.38
CA PHE A 84 6.27 17.99 -7.86
C PHE A 84 5.95 16.51 -7.54
N ASP A 85 6.40 15.58 -8.40
CA ASP A 85 6.17 14.13 -8.21
C ASP A 85 7.28 13.45 -7.38
N HIS A 86 8.38 14.16 -7.13
CA HIS A 86 9.51 13.61 -6.41
C HIS A 86 9.23 13.53 -4.90
N PRO A 87 9.36 12.36 -4.27
CA PRO A 87 9.00 12.16 -2.86
C PRO A 87 9.88 12.86 -1.81
N ALA A 88 10.87 13.65 -2.23
CA ALA A 88 11.86 14.28 -1.36
C ALA A 88 11.92 15.79 -1.52
N THR A 89 11.14 16.34 -2.44
CA THR A 89 11.08 17.77 -2.71
C THR A 89 9.88 18.39 -2.00
N PHE A 90 10.06 19.66 -1.67
CA PHE A 90 9.09 20.50 -0.98
C PHE A 90 8.47 21.47 -2.01
N VAL A 91 7.30 22.02 -1.68
CA VAL A 91 6.51 22.96 -2.51
C VAL A 91 7.21 24.32 -2.74
N ASP A 92 8.28 24.61 -1.98
CA ASP A 92 9.23 25.71 -2.20
C ASP A 92 10.45 25.15 -2.97
N TYR A 93 10.45 25.35 -4.30
CA TYR A 93 11.44 24.81 -5.25
C TYR A 93 12.90 25.13 -4.89
N ASN A 94 13.12 26.10 -4.00
CA ASN A 94 14.44 26.54 -3.53
C ASN A 94 14.90 25.89 -2.21
N LYS A 95 14.12 25.00 -1.58
CA LYS A 95 14.43 24.40 -0.26
C LYS A 95 14.17 22.89 -0.21
N GLY A 96 14.87 22.14 -1.06
CA GLY A 96 14.90 20.67 -0.97
C GLY A 96 15.39 20.16 0.40
N ILE A 97 15.05 18.92 0.75
CA ILE A 97 15.63 18.29 1.95
C ILE A 97 17.13 18.07 1.75
N SER A 98 17.92 18.22 2.82
CA SER A 98 19.36 17.92 2.74
C SER A 98 19.61 16.46 2.37
N ALA A 99 20.78 16.16 1.80
CA ALA A 99 21.15 14.79 1.45
C ALA A 99 21.06 13.81 2.64
N ASP A 100 21.38 14.27 3.86
CA ASP A 100 21.22 13.49 5.09
C ASP A 100 19.75 13.16 5.39
N LYS A 101 18.85 14.15 5.24
CA LYS A 101 17.41 13.93 5.38
C LYS A 101 16.91 12.96 4.32
N GLY A 102 17.31 13.12 3.05
CA GLY A 102 16.94 12.21 1.96
C GLY A 102 17.38 10.76 2.21
N ALA A 103 18.59 10.55 2.71
CA ALA A 103 19.08 9.22 3.06
C ALA A 103 18.27 8.58 4.20
N LYS A 104 17.90 9.35 5.23
CA LYS A 104 17.03 8.89 6.33
C LYS A 104 15.64 8.52 5.83
N THR A 105 15.05 9.35 4.96
CA THR A 105 13.74 9.09 4.34
C THR A 105 13.75 7.78 3.57
N LEU A 106 14.72 7.59 2.67
CA LEU A 106 14.80 6.37 1.86
C LEU A 106 15.00 5.13 2.73
N SER A 107 15.92 5.18 3.70
CA SER A 107 16.15 4.07 4.61
C SER A 107 14.87 3.64 5.36
N LYS A 108 14.10 4.62 5.83
CA LYS A 108 12.82 4.36 6.49
C LYS A 108 11.78 3.80 5.53
N ALA A 109 11.68 4.36 4.32
CA ALA A 109 10.75 3.93 3.29
C ALA A 109 11.02 2.48 2.85
N VAL A 110 12.28 2.11 2.61
CA VAL A 110 12.67 0.73 2.27
C VAL A 110 12.27 -0.25 3.37
N SER A 111 12.50 0.10 4.64
CA SER A 111 12.09 -0.75 5.77
C SER A 111 10.57 -0.95 5.83
N ILE A 112 9.80 0.12 5.61
CA ILE A 112 8.33 0.05 5.57
C ILE A 112 7.88 -0.81 4.38
N ALA A 113 8.40 -0.53 3.18
CA ALA A 113 8.04 -1.21 1.94
C ALA A 113 8.33 -2.72 2.01
N ALA A 114 9.45 -3.12 2.60
CA ALA A 114 9.81 -4.52 2.82
C ALA A 114 8.92 -5.21 3.86
N SER A 115 8.35 -4.47 4.81
CA SER A 115 7.45 -5.05 5.83
C SER A 115 6.06 -5.42 5.32
N VAL A 116 5.69 -4.95 4.11
CA VAL A 116 4.38 -5.18 3.52
C VAL A 116 4.43 -6.36 2.54
N SER A 117 3.78 -7.45 2.90
CA SER A 117 3.59 -8.62 2.02
C SER A 117 2.32 -8.50 1.20
N GLY A 118 2.35 -8.93 -0.06
CA GLY A 118 1.16 -9.00 -0.90
C GLY A 118 1.45 -9.73 -2.21
N SER A 119 0.44 -10.37 -2.77
CA SER A 119 0.54 -11.12 -4.03
C SER A 119 0.03 -10.35 -5.25
N THR A 120 -0.52 -9.16 -5.02
CA THR A 120 -1.12 -8.27 -6.03
C THR A 120 -0.73 -6.83 -5.74
N ARG A 121 -0.74 -5.96 -6.76
CA ARG A 121 -0.53 -4.51 -6.60
C ARG A 121 -1.54 -3.94 -5.61
N PHE A 122 -2.81 -4.36 -5.65
CA PHE A 122 -3.80 -3.92 -4.69
C PHE A 122 -3.42 -4.21 -3.24
N GLU A 123 -3.03 -5.45 -2.94
CA GLU A 123 -2.68 -5.85 -1.56
C GLU A 123 -1.46 -5.09 -1.04
N ILE A 124 -0.47 -4.91 -1.91
CA ILE A 124 0.73 -4.14 -1.58
C ILE A 124 0.35 -2.66 -1.40
N ALA A 125 -0.37 -2.07 -2.36
CA ALA A 125 -0.80 -0.67 -2.33
C ALA A 125 -1.60 -0.34 -1.06
N LEU A 126 -2.55 -1.19 -0.68
CA LEU A 126 -3.33 -1.01 0.55
C LEU A 126 -2.47 -1.19 1.80
N GLY A 127 -1.60 -2.20 1.84
CA GLY A 127 -0.71 -2.41 2.98
C GLY A 127 0.27 -1.25 3.18
N LEU A 128 0.81 -0.67 2.10
CA LEU A 128 1.64 0.54 2.17
C LEU A 128 0.82 1.74 2.66
N TYR A 129 -0.43 1.86 2.22
CA TYR A 129 -1.35 2.93 2.60
C TYR A 129 -1.61 2.90 4.11
N ASP A 130 -1.91 1.72 4.65
CA ASP A 130 -2.07 1.48 6.10
C ASP A 130 -0.82 1.87 6.88
N LYS A 131 0.37 1.59 6.34
CA LYS A 131 1.64 1.96 6.97
C LYS A 131 1.85 3.46 7.00
N VAL A 132 1.43 4.19 5.97
CA VAL A 132 1.48 5.66 5.97
C VAL A 132 0.54 6.22 7.03
N MET A 133 -0.74 5.82 7.03
CA MET A 133 -1.72 6.26 8.03
C MET A 133 -1.25 5.97 9.47
N ALA A 134 -0.61 4.83 9.71
CA ALA A 134 -0.10 4.48 11.03
C ALA A 134 1.20 5.21 11.43
N ALA A 135 1.98 5.70 10.46
CA ALA A 135 3.29 6.30 10.72
C ALA A 135 3.23 7.82 10.91
N VAL A 136 2.17 8.47 10.42
CA VAL A 136 2.07 9.93 10.33
C VAL A 136 0.92 10.43 11.19
N SER A 137 1.15 11.53 11.89
CA SER A 137 0.09 12.31 12.55
C SER A 137 -0.11 13.62 11.81
N TYR A 138 -1.36 13.98 11.53
CA TYR A 138 -1.67 15.19 10.77
C TYR A 138 -1.31 16.47 11.53
N ASP A 139 -0.53 17.35 10.90
CA ASP A 139 -0.14 18.65 11.46
C ASP A 139 -0.78 19.82 10.70
N ARG A 140 -1.88 20.34 11.27
CA ARG A 140 -2.64 21.49 10.71
C ARG A 140 -1.88 22.81 10.75
N ASN A 141 -0.81 22.91 11.55
CA ASN A 141 0.02 24.11 11.66
C ASN A 141 1.27 24.03 10.75
N GLY A 142 1.36 23.01 9.90
CA GLY A 142 2.52 22.65 9.09
C GLY A 142 2.89 23.61 7.95
N VAL A 143 2.59 24.91 8.10
CA VAL A 143 2.76 25.95 7.06
C VAL A 143 4.23 26.18 6.67
N ASN A 144 5.20 25.72 7.47
CA ASN A 144 6.64 25.99 7.28
C ASN A 144 7.57 24.77 7.29
N GLY A 145 7.07 23.55 7.08
CA GLY A 145 8.00 22.41 6.95
C GLY A 145 7.42 21.00 6.91
N ALA A 146 6.12 20.80 7.12
CA ALA A 146 5.56 19.46 7.30
C ALA A 146 5.00 18.85 5.99
N GLN A 147 5.72 18.95 4.87
CA GLN A 147 5.15 18.65 3.54
C GLN A 147 5.91 17.60 2.71
N SER A 148 6.97 16.98 3.23
CA SER A 148 7.71 15.95 2.50
C SER A 148 7.58 14.56 3.13
N ALA A 149 8.04 13.53 2.41
CA ALA A 149 8.13 12.19 2.98
C ALA A 149 9.12 12.10 4.15
N TYR A 150 10.05 13.05 4.31
CA TYR A 150 10.92 13.10 5.49
C TYR A 150 10.12 13.41 6.75
N GLU A 151 9.33 14.49 6.77
CA GLU A 151 8.55 14.84 7.95
C GLU A 151 7.50 13.78 8.27
N ALA A 152 6.88 13.21 7.23
CA ALA A 152 5.93 12.12 7.40
C ALA A 152 6.60 10.83 7.94
N LEU A 153 7.56 10.23 7.24
CA LEU A 153 8.08 8.90 7.61
C LEU A 153 9.12 8.94 8.73
N VAL A 154 9.93 10.01 8.81
CA VAL A 154 11.04 10.11 9.77
C VAL A 154 10.62 10.86 11.03
N LEU A 155 9.92 11.99 10.91
CA LEU A 155 9.47 12.75 12.07
C LEU A 155 8.09 12.33 12.58
N GLY A 156 7.30 11.62 11.77
CA GLY A 156 5.97 11.13 12.12
C GLY A 156 4.89 12.21 12.11
N LYS A 157 5.14 13.38 11.50
CA LYS A 157 4.18 14.50 11.49
C LYS A 157 4.21 15.23 10.14
N ALA A 158 3.07 15.31 9.46
CA ALA A 158 2.98 15.99 8.17
C ALA A 158 1.56 16.50 7.87
N ALA A 159 1.47 17.46 6.94
CA ALA A 159 0.27 17.84 6.22
C ALA A 159 0.05 16.92 4.99
N CYS A 160 -0.98 17.20 4.20
CA CYS A 160 -1.46 16.32 3.11
C CYS A 160 -0.38 15.93 2.09
N THR A 161 0.48 16.88 1.72
CA THR A 161 1.63 16.67 0.83
C THR A 161 2.63 15.64 1.36
N GLY A 162 2.90 15.61 2.67
CA GLY A 162 3.81 14.62 3.25
C GLY A 162 3.22 13.20 3.24
N TYR A 163 1.90 13.05 3.42
CA TYR A 163 1.22 11.76 3.23
C TYR A 163 1.33 11.30 1.77
N ALA A 164 1.00 12.19 0.82
CA ALA A 164 0.99 11.87 -0.60
C ALA A 164 2.40 11.53 -1.13
N ALA A 165 3.42 12.29 -0.72
CA ALA A 165 4.82 12.04 -1.07
C ALA A 165 5.34 10.72 -0.48
N SER A 166 4.97 10.42 0.77
CA SER A 166 5.34 9.14 1.40
C SER A 166 4.74 7.96 0.68
N TYR A 167 3.46 8.05 0.32
CA TYR A 167 2.77 6.98 -0.37
C TYR A 167 3.34 6.75 -1.77
N LYS A 168 3.60 7.83 -2.52
CA LYS A 168 4.31 7.79 -3.81
C LYS A 168 5.65 7.06 -3.71
N LEU A 169 6.51 7.44 -2.77
CA LEU A 169 7.82 6.80 -2.57
C LEU A 169 7.68 5.29 -2.34
N LEU A 170 6.75 4.91 -1.46
CA LEU A 170 6.52 3.51 -1.12
C LEU A 170 5.98 2.70 -2.30
N CYS A 171 5.10 3.30 -3.11
CA CYS A 171 4.60 2.71 -4.35
C CYS A 171 5.72 2.49 -5.37
N ASP A 172 6.60 3.47 -5.56
CA ASP A 172 7.74 3.36 -6.48
C ASP A 172 8.72 2.26 -6.07
N LEU A 173 9.00 2.14 -4.77
CA LEU A 173 9.83 1.07 -4.22
C LEU A 173 9.23 -0.33 -4.41
N ARG A 174 7.95 -0.41 -4.82
CA ARG A 174 7.20 -1.66 -5.02
C ARG A 174 6.61 -1.77 -6.43
N ASP A 175 7.11 -0.99 -7.38
CA ASP A 175 6.70 -1.01 -8.79
C ASP A 175 5.18 -0.89 -9.01
N ILE A 176 4.56 -0.01 -8.22
CA ILE A 176 3.15 0.40 -8.37
C ILE A 176 3.16 1.79 -9.00
N PRO A 177 2.70 1.94 -10.26
CA PRO A 177 2.57 3.25 -10.87
C PRO A 177 1.69 4.15 -10.01
N CYS A 178 2.24 5.29 -9.61
CA CYS A 178 1.62 6.24 -8.70
C CYS A 178 2.01 7.64 -9.15
N TYR A 179 1.06 8.58 -9.12
CA TYR A 179 1.34 10.00 -9.30
C TYR A 179 0.83 10.78 -8.10
N MET A 180 1.55 11.84 -7.73
CA MET A 180 1.00 12.87 -6.86
C MET A 180 -0.04 13.72 -7.61
N VAL A 181 -1.08 14.11 -6.89
CA VAL A 181 -2.17 14.96 -7.39
C VAL A 181 -2.38 16.09 -6.39
N THR A 182 -2.44 17.34 -6.84
CA THR A 182 -2.90 18.46 -6.00
C THR A 182 -4.19 19.05 -6.52
N GLY A 183 -4.83 19.83 -5.66
CA GLY A 183 -6.07 20.51 -5.99
C GLY A 183 -6.72 21.13 -4.77
N THR A 184 -8.04 21.18 -4.82
CA THR A 184 -8.87 21.67 -3.73
C THR A 184 -9.73 20.54 -3.20
N ALA A 185 -9.71 20.35 -1.88
CA ALA A 185 -10.59 19.42 -1.19
C ALA A 185 -11.57 20.20 -0.29
N SER A 186 -12.84 19.81 -0.29
CA SER A 186 -13.89 20.54 0.43
C SER A 186 -14.89 19.58 1.08
N ASN A 187 -15.37 19.98 2.26
CA ASN A 187 -16.46 19.33 2.98
C ASN A 187 -17.38 20.40 3.61
N ALA A 188 -18.33 19.99 4.46
CA ALA A 188 -19.26 20.92 5.11
C ALA A 188 -18.58 21.97 6.01
N GLY A 189 -17.35 21.70 6.46
CA GLY A 189 -16.57 22.57 7.34
C GLY A 189 -15.63 23.55 6.61
N GLY A 190 -15.52 23.48 5.28
CA GLY A 190 -14.70 24.41 4.51
C GLY A 190 -14.00 23.76 3.31
N SER A 191 -13.14 24.55 2.68
CA SER A 191 -12.36 24.17 1.51
C SER A 191 -10.89 24.53 1.73
N GLU A 192 -9.98 23.63 1.36
CA GLU A 192 -8.54 23.84 1.49
C GLU A 192 -7.77 23.33 0.27
N ARG A 193 -6.53 23.82 0.12
CA ARG A 193 -5.55 23.24 -0.80
C ARG A 193 -5.16 21.86 -0.30
N HIS A 194 -5.12 20.88 -1.20
CA HIS A 194 -4.93 19.49 -0.83
C HIS A 194 -4.03 18.73 -1.81
N ALA A 195 -3.42 17.66 -1.32
CA ALA A 195 -2.57 16.75 -2.07
C ALA A 195 -2.93 15.30 -1.75
N TRP A 196 -2.99 14.46 -2.78
CA TRP A 196 -3.31 13.04 -2.70
C TRP A 196 -2.62 12.27 -3.83
N ASN A 197 -3.02 11.03 -4.11
CA ASN A 197 -2.39 10.22 -5.16
C ASN A 197 -3.40 9.56 -6.11
N ILE A 198 -2.90 9.19 -7.28
CA ILE A 198 -3.57 8.25 -8.18
C ILE A 198 -2.63 7.06 -8.45
N ILE A 199 -3.16 5.84 -8.41
CA ILE A 199 -2.39 4.60 -8.58
C ILE A 199 -2.98 3.70 -9.66
N GLN A 200 -2.13 2.90 -10.32
CA GLN A 200 -2.57 1.85 -11.23
C GLN A 200 -2.52 0.48 -10.55
N LEU A 201 -3.61 -0.27 -10.61
CA LEU A 201 -3.73 -1.57 -9.94
C LEU A 201 -3.67 -2.74 -10.94
N ASP A 202 -3.93 -3.96 -10.46
CA ASP A 202 -3.68 -5.20 -11.22
C ASP A 202 -4.52 -5.35 -12.49
N ASP A 203 -5.62 -4.61 -12.61
CA ASP A 203 -6.47 -4.57 -13.80
C ASP A 203 -5.96 -3.59 -14.87
N GLY A 204 -4.86 -2.89 -14.62
CA GLY A 204 -4.32 -1.86 -15.51
C GLY A 204 -5.08 -0.53 -15.44
N GLU A 205 -6.12 -0.45 -14.61
CA GLU A 205 -6.93 0.75 -14.44
C GLU A 205 -6.36 1.65 -13.34
N TRP A 206 -6.71 2.94 -13.44
CA TRP A 206 -6.28 3.97 -12.50
C TRP A 206 -7.34 4.26 -11.43
N TYR A 207 -6.86 4.60 -10.23
CA TYR A 207 -7.64 4.77 -9.01
C TYR A 207 -7.12 5.94 -8.17
N GLU A 208 -7.99 6.84 -7.74
CA GLU A 208 -7.67 7.88 -6.75
C GLU A 208 -7.59 7.28 -5.35
N VAL A 209 -6.65 7.78 -4.55
CA VAL A 209 -6.48 7.44 -3.13
C VAL A 209 -6.07 8.67 -2.33
N ASP A 210 -6.53 8.80 -1.08
CA ASP A 210 -6.20 9.93 -0.20
C ASP A 210 -6.03 9.48 1.25
N ALA A 211 -4.78 9.19 1.61
CA ALA A 211 -4.40 8.70 2.93
C ALA A 211 -4.67 9.73 4.04
N THR A 212 -4.66 11.03 3.73
CA THR A 212 -4.82 12.08 4.74
C THR A 212 -6.26 12.14 5.25
N TRP A 213 -7.23 12.12 4.34
CA TRP A 213 -8.64 12.15 4.72
C TRP A 213 -9.06 10.83 5.36
N ASP A 214 -8.57 9.71 4.83
CA ASP A 214 -8.83 8.38 5.40
C ASP A 214 -8.24 8.22 6.80
N ASP A 215 -7.03 8.74 7.07
CA ASP A 215 -6.42 8.74 8.40
C ASP A 215 -7.25 9.57 9.39
N SER A 216 -7.63 10.78 8.98
CA SER A 216 -8.47 11.68 9.79
C SER A 216 -9.82 11.08 10.17
N LEU A 217 -10.33 10.14 9.35
CA LEU A 217 -11.58 9.43 9.61
C LEU A 217 -11.37 8.09 10.33
N GLY A 218 -10.16 7.52 10.28
CA GLY A 218 -9.87 6.14 10.67
C GLY A 218 -10.52 5.10 9.75
N ARG A 219 -10.56 5.37 8.44
CA ARG A 219 -11.29 4.58 7.42
C ARG A 219 -10.48 4.44 6.13
N HIS A 220 -11.07 3.78 5.12
CA HIS A 220 -10.53 3.63 3.77
C HIS A 220 -11.54 4.06 2.70
N ASP A 221 -12.33 5.06 3.02
CA ASP A 221 -13.41 5.57 2.20
C ASP A 221 -12.89 6.20 0.89
N PHE A 222 -11.67 6.74 0.91
CA PHE A 222 -11.00 7.35 -0.25
C PHE A 222 -10.05 6.40 -0.98
N PHE A 223 -9.84 5.18 -0.51
CA PHE A 223 -9.01 4.20 -1.23
C PHE A 223 -9.76 3.54 -2.41
N GLY A 224 -9.33 3.87 -3.63
CA GLY A 224 -9.76 3.19 -4.85
C GLY A 224 -10.97 3.84 -5.51
N LEU A 225 -11.10 5.17 -5.44
CA LEU A 225 -12.19 5.91 -6.07
C LEU A 225 -11.88 6.22 -7.55
N THR A 226 -12.92 6.32 -8.36
CA THR A 226 -12.79 6.96 -9.69
C THR A 226 -12.63 8.48 -9.52
N THR A 227 -12.03 9.18 -10.49
CA THR A 227 -11.94 10.66 -10.46
C THR A 227 -13.33 11.29 -10.39
N LYS A 228 -14.34 10.68 -11.03
CA LYS A 228 -15.74 11.12 -10.92
C LYS A 228 -16.28 11.00 -9.50
N GLN A 229 -15.99 9.90 -8.82
CA GLN A 229 -16.39 9.71 -7.42
C GLN A 229 -15.64 10.67 -6.50
N MET A 230 -14.32 10.84 -6.68
CA MET A 230 -13.50 11.72 -5.86
C MET A 230 -14.01 13.18 -5.88
N LYS A 231 -14.51 13.64 -7.03
CA LYS A 231 -15.15 14.95 -7.20
C LYS A 231 -16.47 15.13 -6.46
N SER A 232 -17.18 14.06 -6.17
CA SER A 232 -18.49 14.11 -5.50
C SER A 232 -18.76 12.79 -4.78
N TYR A 233 -18.16 12.67 -3.59
CA TYR A 233 -18.30 11.50 -2.75
C TYR A 233 -19.13 11.81 -1.51
N LYS A 234 -19.80 10.79 -0.97
CA LYS A 234 -20.56 10.92 0.27
C LYS A 234 -19.90 10.06 1.34
N VAL A 235 -19.35 10.71 2.35
CA VAL A 235 -18.76 10.05 3.52
C VAL A 235 -19.58 10.44 4.73
N ALA A 236 -20.09 9.44 5.47
CA ALA A 236 -20.87 9.65 6.70
C ALA A 236 -22.01 10.70 6.55
N ASN A 237 -22.72 10.67 5.42
CA ASN A 237 -23.78 11.61 5.03
C ASN A 237 -23.35 13.05 4.70
N GLN A 238 -22.06 13.35 4.69
CA GLN A 238 -21.53 14.64 4.22
C GLN A 238 -21.04 14.52 2.78
N HIS A 239 -21.27 15.57 1.99
CA HIS A 239 -20.74 15.65 0.63
C HIS A 239 -19.30 16.16 0.70
N THR A 240 -18.43 15.48 -0.04
CA THR A 240 -17.03 15.81 -0.14
C THR A 240 -16.63 15.94 -1.59
N THR A 241 -15.73 16.86 -1.88
CA THR A 241 -15.27 17.14 -3.23
C THR A 241 -13.76 17.22 -3.25
N HIS A 242 -13.11 16.50 -4.16
CA HIS A 242 -11.72 16.73 -4.54
C HIS A 242 -11.68 17.13 -6.00
N ILE A 243 -11.19 18.33 -6.25
CA ILE A 243 -11.07 18.88 -7.59
C ILE A 243 -9.59 19.03 -7.85
N ARG A 244 -9.06 18.22 -8.77
CA ARG A 244 -7.68 18.34 -9.24
C ARG A 244 -7.42 19.74 -9.74
N ASP A 245 -6.19 20.19 -9.55
CA ASP A 245 -5.74 21.40 -10.22
C ASP A 245 -5.87 21.28 -11.73
N THR A 246 -6.22 22.40 -12.32
CA THR A 246 -6.21 22.63 -13.75
C THR A 246 -5.48 23.93 -14.01
N VAL A 247 -5.18 24.19 -15.27
CA VAL A 247 -4.69 25.50 -15.74
C VAL A 247 -5.57 26.66 -15.26
N ALA A 248 -6.87 26.43 -15.10
CA ALA A 248 -7.83 27.43 -14.65
C ALA A 248 -7.84 27.67 -13.13
N THR A 249 -7.27 26.77 -12.32
CA THR A 249 -7.32 26.84 -10.85
C THR A 249 -5.97 27.09 -10.20
N ALA A 250 -4.90 27.21 -10.99
CA ALA A 250 -3.56 27.49 -10.47
C ALA A 250 -3.42 28.97 -10.09
N ASP A 251 -3.09 29.23 -8.82
CA ASP A 251 -2.90 30.57 -8.26
C ASP A 251 -1.47 31.04 -8.50
N VAL A 252 -1.20 31.60 -9.70
CA VAL A 252 0.12 32.10 -10.08
C VAL A 252 0.00 33.47 -10.72
N SER A 253 0.73 34.44 -10.17
CA SER A 253 0.82 35.81 -10.68
C SER A 253 2.23 36.10 -11.19
N GLY A 254 2.33 36.73 -12.37
CA GLY A 254 3.62 37.09 -12.98
C GLY A 254 3.62 37.08 -14.52
N SER A 255 4.72 37.55 -15.12
CA SER A 255 4.88 37.79 -16.57
C SER A 255 5.02 36.53 -17.44
N ASP A 256 5.18 35.33 -16.85
CA ASP A 256 5.34 34.05 -17.57
C ASP A 256 4.10 33.13 -17.46
N MET A 257 2.93 33.71 -17.18
CA MET A 257 1.67 32.99 -16.94
C MET A 257 1.27 32.06 -18.10
N GLU A 258 1.53 32.44 -19.35
CA GLU A 258 1.09 31.67 -20.52
C GLU A 258 1.96 30.42 -20.76
N THR A 259 3.27 30.54 -20.53
CA THR A 259 4.19 29.40 -20.48
C THR A 259 3.77 28.46 -19.37
N PHE A 260 3.69 28.94 -18.12
CA PHE A 260 3.32 28.14 -16.94
C PHE A 260 1.96 27.42 -17.08
N LYS A 261 0.95 28.09 -17.65
CA LYS A 261 -0.36 27.50 -17.94
C LYS A 261 -0.26 26.34 -18.93
N LYS A 262 0.52 26.49 -20.00
CA LYS A 262 0.74 25.45 -21.02
C LYS A 262 1.43 24.22 -20.44
N GLU A 263 2.29 24.40 -19.43
CA GLU A 263 3.02 23.28 -18.81
C GLU A 263 2.20 22.60 -17.73
N LEU A 264 1.39 23.34 -16.97
CA LEU A 264 0.35 22.74 -16.14
C LEU A 264 -0.63 21.91 -16.98
N GLU A 265 -0.98 22.38 -18.17
CA GLU A 265 -1.83 21.64 -19.12
C GLU A 265 -1.18 20.32 -19.57
N VAL A 266 0.14 20.30 -19.75
CA VAL A 266 0.87 19.07 -20.08
C VAL A 266 1.04 18.17 -18.85
N ILE A 267 1.42 18.71 -17.69
CA ILE A 267 1.57 17.98 -16.42
C ILE A 267 0.24 17.32 -16.03
N TYR A 268 -0.84 18.09 -15.89
CA TYR A 268 -2.16 17.55 -15.54
C TYR A 268 -2.86 16.85 -16.70
N GLY A 269 -2.46 17.13 -17.95
CA GLY A 269 -2.90 16.37 -19.14
C GLY A 269 -2.31 14.97 -19.21
N THR A 270 -1.20 14.71 -18.51
CA THR A 270 -0.56 13.38 -18.43
C THR A 270 -0.97 12.57 -17.20
N ILE A 271 -1.47 13.20 -16.13
CA ILE A 271 -2.02 12.47 -14.98
C ILE A 271 -3.30 11.73 -15.43
N PRO A 272 -3.33 10.39 -15.35
CA PRO A 272 -4.44 9.60 -15.86
C PRO A 272 -5.75 9.94 -15.14
N THR A 273 -6.87 9.76 -15.84
CA THR A 273 -8.19 9.79 -15.20
C THR A 273 -8.47 8.42 -14.58
N ALA A 274 -8.81 8.38 -13.30
CA ALA A 274 -9.17 7.14 -12.63
C ALA A 274 -10.58 6.70 -13.04
N ASN A 275 -10.64 5.62 -13.81
CA ASN A 275 -11.88 4.97 -14.24
C ASN A 275 -12.08 3.58 -13.62
N GLY A 276 -11.09 3.10 -12.85
CA GLY A 276 -11.12 1.81 -12.21
C GLY A 276 -12.25 1.69 -11.18
N THR A 277 -12.96 0.56 -11.21
CA THR A 277 -14.09 0.29 -10.28
C THR A 277 -13.95 -1.01 -9.50
N GLN A 278 -12.94 -1.82 -9.84
CA GLN A 278 -12.74 -3.13 -9.24
C GLN A 278 -12.35 -3.00 -7.78
N TYR A 279 -11.36 -2.16 -7.49
CA TYR A 279 -10.58 -2.16 -6.24
C TYR A 279 -10.96 -1.10 -5.19
N ARG A 280 -12.09 -0.40 -5.35
CA ARG A 280 -12.61 0.46 -4.28
C ARG A 280 -12.79 -0.33 -2.98
N TYR A 281 -12.27 0.18 -1.85
CA TYR A 281 -12.30 -0.51 -0.56
C TYR A 281 -13.69 -1.07 -0.19
N GLY A 282 -14.72 -0.22 -0.18
CA GLY A 282 -16.12 -0.62 0.09
C GLY A 282 -16.76 -1.56 -0.96
N ASN A 283 -16.06 -1.84 -2.06
CA ASN A 283 -16.47 -2.80 -3.08
C ASN A 283 -15.72 -4.14 -3.02
N VAL A 284 -14.69 -4.24 -2.18
CA VAL A 284 -13.86 -5.46 -2.09
C VAL A 284 -13.72 -6.00 -0.68
N PHE A 285 -13.98 -5.20 0.36
CA PHE A 285 -14.03 -5.70 1.73
C PHE A 285 -15.44 -6.04 2.17
N VAL A 286 -15.54 -7.13 2.91
CA VAL A 286 -16.79 -7.65 3.46
C VAL A 286 -16.57 -7.99 4.91
N GLU A 287 -17.34 -7.35 5.79
CA GLU A 287 -17.45 -7.81 7.16
C GLU A 287 -18.67 -8.69 7.32
N LYS A 288 -18.45 -9.93 7.75
CA LYS A 288 -19.52 -10.88 8.02
C LYS A 288 -19.14 -11.75 9.19
N ASP A 289 -20.05 -11.85 10.16
CA ASP A 289 -19.90 -12.76 11.30
C ASP A 289 -18.66 -12.48 12.18
N GLY A 290 -18.23 -11.22 12.26
CA GLY A 290 -17.04 -10.80 13.01
C GLY A 290 -15.72 -11.11 12.31
N LEU A 291 -15.78 -11.44 11.02
CA LEU A 291 -14.65 -11.72 10.15
C LEU A 291 -14.63 -10.73 8.97
N THR A 292 -13.44 -10.35 8.55
CA THR A 292 -13.20 -9.52 7.39
C THR A 292 -12.71 -10.39 6.24
N TYR A 293 -13.32 -10.21 5.08
CA TYR A 293 -12.97 -10.89 3.83
C TYR A 293 -12.59 -9.85 2.77
N TYR A 294 -11.66 -10.22 1.90
CA TYR A 294 -11.31 -9.52 0.68
C TYR A 294 -11.83 -10.29 -0.54
N ILE A 295 -12.60 -9.63 -1.40
CA ILE A 295 -13.11 -10.17 -2.66
C ILE A 295 -11.99 -10.12 -3.69
N THR A 296 -11.24 -11.23 -3.77
CA THR A 296 -10.08 -11.36 -4.68
C THR A 296 -10.48 -11.35 -6.16
N SER A 297 -11.71 -11.73 -6.50
CA SER A 297 -12.22 -11.60 -7.87
C SER A 297 -13.74 -11.60 -7.94
N LYS A 298 -14.31 -10.55 -8.56
CA LYS A 298 -15.75 -10.45 -8.88
C LYS A 298 -16.17 -11.39 -10.01
N SER A 299 -15.35 -11.52 -11.04
CA SER A 299 -15.62 -12.40 -12.19
C SER A 299 -15.51 -13.88 -11.81
N LYS A 300 -14.44 -14.28 -11.13
CA LYS A 300 -14.23 -15.67 -10.67
C LYS A 300 -15.04 -16.03 -9.42
N LYS A 301 -15.67 -15.03 -8.77
CA LYS A 301 -16.42 -15.16 -7.50
C LYS A 301 -15.56 -15.79 -6.41
N THR A 302 -14.39 -15.23 -6.15
CA THR A 302 -13.45 -15.72 -5.11
C THR A 302 -13.22 -14.68 -4.02
N ALA A 303 -12.86 -15.15 -2.83
CA ALA A 303 -12.56 -14.33 -1.67
C ALA A 303 -11.41 -14.93 -0.83
N ARG A 304 -10.71 -14.06 -0.11
CA ARG A 304 -9.69 -14.37 0.89
C ARG A 304 -10.20 -13.92 2.26
N LEU A 305 -10.08 -14.75 3.28
CA LEU A 305 -10.28 -14.32 4.67
C LEU A 305 -9.03 -13.55 5.11
N ILE A 306 -9.16 -12.33 5.63
CA ILE A 306 -8.00 -11.50 5.99
C ILE A 306 -7.90 -11.20 7.49
N GLY A 307 -8.99 -11.33 8.25
CA GLY A 307 -8.94 -10.94 9.66
C GLY A 307 -10.22 -11.15 10.45
N ILE A 308 -10.14 -10.77 11.72
CA ILE A 308 -11.24 -10.71 12.68
C ILE A 308 -11.63 -9.25 12.85
N SER A 309 -12.82 -8.84 12.43
CA SER A 309 -13.33 -7.48 12.68
C SER A 309 -13.92 -7.30 14.08
N ASP A 310 -14.39 -8.38 14.71
CA ASP A 310 -14.99 -8.32 16.05
C ASP A 310 -14.59 -9.53 16.91
N LYS A 311 -13.71 -9.29 17.88
CA LYS A 311 -13.22 -10.31 18.82
C LYS A 311 -14.31 -10.87 19.74
N LYS A 312 -15.43 -10.18 19.96
CA LYS A 312 -16.55 -10.72 20.76
C LYS A 312 -17.34 -11.74 19.94
N LYS A 313 -17.48 -11.50 18.63
CA LYS A 313 -18.20 -12.38 17.68
C LYS A 313 -17.37 -13.57 17.21
N ASN A 314 -16.06 -13.62 17.46
CA ASN A 314 -15.21 -14.76 17.12
C ASN A 314 -15.30 -15.96 18.11
N LYS A 315 -16.09 -15.84 19.18
CA LYS A 315 -16.33 -16.89 20.19
C LYS A 315 -17.33 -17.97 19.74
N LYS A 316 -17.57 -18.12 18.44
CA LYS A 316 -18.55 -19.09 17.91
C LYS A 316 -18.10 -20.53 18.19
N ALA A 317 -19.08 -21.42 18.35
CA ALA A 317 -18.81 -22.85 18.45
C ALA A 317 -18.06 -23.38 17.21
N GLU A 318 -18.39 -22.85 16.03
CA GLU A 318 -17.74 -23.20 14.77
C GLU A 318 -17.64 -21.98 13.82
N ILE A 319 -16.49 -21.83 13.16
CA ILE A 319 -16.29 -20.93 12.03
C ILE A 319 -16.34 -21.75 10.73
N LYS A 320 -17.17 -21.35 9.76
CA LYS A 320 -17.30 -22.04 8.46
C LYS A 320 -16.73 -21.16 7.34
N LEU A 321 -15.68 -21.63 6.68
CA LEU A 321 -14.92 -20.90 5.65
C LEU A 321 -15.13 -21.53 4.28
N GLU A 322 -16.38 -21.60 3.83
CA GLU A 322 -16.74 -22.10 2.49
C GLU A 322 -17.00 -20.96 1.50
N THR A 323 -17.87 -20.04 1.88
CA THR A 323 -18.26 -18.89 1.06
C THR A 323 -18.58 -17.68 1.93
N VAL A 324 -18.43 -16.49 1.38
CA VAL A 324 -18.99 -15.25 1.93
C VAL A 324 -20.00 -14.65 0.94
N THR A 325 -21.08 -14.06 1.44
CA THR A 325 -22.04 -13.33 0.61
C THR A 325 -21.72 -11.84 0.61
N PHE A 326 -21.63 -11.24 -0.57
CA PHE A 326 -21.41 -9.82 -0.77
C PHE A 326 -22.30 -9.28 -1.88
N LYS A 327 -23.08 -8.24 -1.58
CA LYS A 327 -24.05 -7.61 -2.51
C LYS A 327 -24.93 -8.65 -3.23
N GLY A 328 -25.52 -9.57 -2.46
CA GLY A 328 -26.41 -10.64 -2.96
C GLY A 328 -25.71 -11.79 -3.69
N LYS A 329 -24.39 -11.74 -3.90
CA LYS A 329 -23.63 -12.79 -4.60
C LYS A 329 -22.77 -13.59 -3.63
N LYS A 330 -22.65 -14.91 -3.86
CA LYS A 330 -21.77 -15.81 -3.09
C LYS A 330 -20.38 -15.87 -3.71
N TYR A 331 -19.35 -15.78 -2.87
CA TYR A 331 -17.95 -15.85 -3.23
C TYR A 331 -17.29 -17.02 -2.52
N LYS A 332 -16.56 -17.85 -3.26
CA LYS A 332 -15.83 -19.01 -2.74
C LYS A 332 -14.61 -18.54 -1.97
N ILE A 333 -14.46 -18.99 -0.74
CA ILE A 333 -13.23 -18.72 0.03
C ILE A 333 -12.15 -19.65 -0.53
N THR A 334 -11.16 -19.05 -1.19
CA THR A 334 -10.03 -19.79 -1.79
C THR A 334 -8.77 -19.68 -0.96
N GLU A 335 -8.68 -18.73 -0.03
CA GLU A 335 -7.46 -18.41 0.69
C GLU A 335 -7.76 -17.91 2.11
N ILE A 336 -6.87 -18.21 3.05
CA ILE A 336 -6.85 -17.64 4.40
C ILE A 336 -5.54 -16.87 4.54
N GLY A 337 -5.62 -15.58 4.81
CA GLY A 337 -4.47 -14.67 4.88
C GLY A 337 -3.63 -14.86 6.14
N LYS A 338 -2.47 -14.20 6.14
CA LYS A 338 -1.55 -14.16 7.29
C LYS A 338 -2.26 -13.66 8.54
N GLY A 339 -2.15 -14.41 9.64
CA GLY A 339 -2.75 -14.05 10.93
C GLY A 339 -4.27 -13.91 10.94
N ALA A 340 -4.98 -14.32 9.89
CA ALA A 340 -6.38 -13.96 9.68
C ALA A 340 -7.34 -14.42 10.79
N LEU A 341 -7.00 -15.49 11.49
CA LEU A 341 -7.71 -16.00 12.67
C LEU A 341 -6.79 -16.11 13.90
N LYS A 342 -5.66 -15.39 13.94
CA LYS A 342 -4.74 -15.43 15.09
C LYS A 342 -5.47 -15.11 16.39
N GLY A 343 -5.33 -15.97 17.39
CA GLY A 343 -5.96 -15.84 18.71
C GLY A 343 -7.48 -16.04 18.72
N ALA A 344 -8.09 -16.54 17.63
CA ALA A 344 -9.52 -16.81 17.58
C ALA A 344 -9.94 -17.77 18.71
N LYS A 345 -11.12 -17.52 19.28
CA LYS A 345 -11.63 -18.28 20.44
C LYS A 345 -12.59 -19.40 20.05
N ALA A 346 -12.76 -19.65 18.74
CA ALA A 346 -13.63 -20.70 18.23
C ALA A 346 -13.14 -22.10 18.62
N LYS A 347 -14.09 -23.03 18.83
CA LYS A 347 -13.79 -24.43 19.17
C LYS A 347 -13.57 -25.31 17.95
N SER A 348 -14.15 -24.94 16.82
CA SER A 348 -14.08 -25.68 15.56
C SER A 348 -13.94 -24.73 14.38
N VAL A 349 -13.23 -25.16 13.34
CA VAL A 349 -13.21 -24.50 12.03
C VAL A 349 -13.48 -25.51 10.93
N THR A 350 -14.30 -25.13 9.95
CA THR A 350 -14.50 -25.88 8.70
C THR A 350 -13.85 -25.11 7.55
N LEU A 351 -12.84 -25.73 6.91
CA LEU A 351 -12.15 -25.22 5.73
C LEU A 351 -12.85 -25.75 4.47
N GLY A 352 -13.38 -24.85 3.63
CA GLY A 352 -14.21 -25.22 2.50
C GLY A 352 -13.46 -25.93 1.35
N ALA A 353 -14.22 -26.58 0.47
CA ALA A 353 -13.68 -27.43 -0.60
C ALA A 353 -12.84 -26.69 -1.67
N ASN A 354 -12.94 -25.35 -1.71
CA ASN A 354 -12.23 -24.51 -2.69
C ASN A 354 -10.94 -23.89 -2.13
N LEU A 355 -10.60 -24.13 -0.87
CA LEU A 355 -9.42 -23.55 -0.22
C LEU A 355 -8.13 -24.07 -0.87
N LYS A 356 -7.22 -23.16 -1.23
CA LYS A 356 -5.94 -23.45 -1.89
C LYS A 356 -4.74 -23.19 -0.97
N SER A 357 -4.82 -22.16 -0.13
CA SER A 357 -3.72 -21.75 0.73
C SER A 357 -4.19 -21.28 2.12
N ILE A 358 -3.32 -21.47 3.09
CA ILE A 358 -3.41 -20.96 4.46
C ILE A 358 -2.13 -20.16 4.72
N GLY A 359 -2.24 -18.89 5.07
CA GLY A 359 -1.11 -18.00 5.30
C GLY A 359 -0.43 -18.22 6.65
N ASP A 360 0.73 -17.58 6.82
CA ASP A 360 1.53 -17.67 8.04
C ASP A 360 0.73 -17.22 9.26
N GLU A 361 0.92 -17.89 10.39
CA GLU A 361 0.23 -17.60 11.65
C GLU A 361 -1.32 -17.57 11.57
N ALA A 362 -1.94 -18.07 10.49
CA ALA A 362 -3.36 -17.91 10.23
C ALA A 362 -4.27 -18.35 11.40
N PHE A 363 -3.91 -19.43 12.11
CA PHE A 363 -4.58 -19.94 13.31
C PHE A 363 -3.67 -19.94 14.54
N SER A 364 -2.60 -19.15 14.52
CA SER A 364 -1.66 -19.07 15.64
C SER A 364 -2.39 -18.64 16.92
N GLU A 365 -2.02 -19.22 18.06
CA GLU A 365 -2.61 -18.94 19.39
C GLU A 365 -4.12 -19.22 19.49
N CYS A 366 -4.69 -20.03 18.60
CA CYS A 366 -6.07 -20.51 18.70
C CYS A 366 -6.23 -21.60 19.77
N ARG A 367 -5.98 -21.24 21.04
CA ARG A 367 -5.91 -22.16 22.20
C ARG A 367 -7.18 -22.96 22.50
N ASN A 368 -8.30 -22.60 21.89
CA ASN A 368 -9.59 -23.30 22.05
C ASN A 368 -9.95 -24.18 20.85
N LEU A 369 -9.17 -24.16 19.76
CA LEU A 369 -9.51 -24.80 18.50
C LEU A 369 -9.26 -26.31 18.57
N LYS A 370 -10.30 -27.05 18.96
CA LYS A 370 -10.23 -28.50 19.15
C LYS A 370 -10.43 -29.29 17.86
N VAL A 371 -11.12 -28.74 16.87
CA VAL A 371 -11.48 -29.47 15.64
C VAL A 371 -11.25 -28.61 14.41
N ILE A 372 -10.49 -29.13 13.46
CA ILE A 372 -10.22 -28.54 12.15
C ILE A 372 -10.74 -29.51 11.10
N LYS A 373 -11.84 -29.15 10.42
CA LYS A 373 -12.45 -29.96 9.37
C LYS A 373 -11.99 -29.46 8.01
N VAL A 374 -11.17 -30.23 7.31
CA VAL A 374 -10.63 -29.87 6.01
C VAL A 374 -11.44 -30.55 4.90
N LYS A 375 -12.22 -29.77 4.14
CA LYS A 375 -12.96 -30.28 2.96
C LYS A 375 -12.15 -30.19 1.67
N SER A 376 -11.17 -29.29 1.59
CA SER A 376 -10.41 -29.06 0.36
C SER A 376 -9.42 -30.18 0.06
N LYS A 377 -9.45 -30.69 -1.17
CA LYS A 377 -8.40 -31.55 -1.74
C LYS A 377 -7.31 -30.78 -2.51
N LYS A 378 -7.37 -29.45 -2.47
CA LYS A 378 -6.59 -28.52 -3.32
C LYS A 378 -5.58 -27.68 -2.55
N ILE A 379 -5.34 -27.95 -1.26
CA ILE A 379 -4.39 -27.19 -0.46
C ILE A 379 -2.97 -27.51 -0.94
N THR A 380 -2.25 -26.48 -1.37
CA THR A 380 -0.87 -26.57 -1.83
C THR A 380 0.11 -25.86 -0.91
N TYR A 381 -0.36 -24.92 -0.09
CA TYR A 381 0.46 -24.13 0.81
C TYR A 381 -0.20 -23.99 2.19
N VAL A 382 0.60 -24.17 3.24
CA VAL A 382 0.27 -23.87 4.63
C VAL A 382 1.46 -23.13 5.22
N GLY A 383 1.25 -21.87 5.61
CA GLY A 383 2.31 -20.96 6.00
C GLY A 383 2.93 -21.27 7.35
N GLU A 384 4.08 -20.66 7.60
CA GLU A 384 4.86 -20.88 8.81
C GLU A 384 4.03 -20.54 10.07
N ASN A 385 4.12 -21.36 11.11
CA ASN A 385 3.42 -21.17 12.37
C ASN A 385 1.89 -21.04 12.25
N ALA A 386 1.28 -21.44 11.13
CA ALA A 386 -0.16 -21.30 10.92
C ALA A 386 -0.99 -21.96 12.03
N PHE A 387 -0.51 -23.03 12.66
CA PHE A 387 -1.19 -23.74 13.76
C PHE A 387 -0.43 -23.68 15.10
N TYR A 388 0.58 -22.80 15.20
CA TYR A 388 1.35 -22.64 16.44
C TYR A 388 0.43 -22.28 17.63
N GLY A 389 0.64 -22.91 18.79
CA GLY A 389 -0.18 -22.65 19.99
C GLY A 389 -1.64 -23.15 19.90
N THR A 390 -1.97 -23.98 18.91
CA THR A 390 -3.23 -24.76 18.92
C THR A 390 -3.16 -25.92 19.94
N PRO A 391 -4.29 -26.44 20.43
CA PRO A 391 -4.30 -27.55 21.37
C PRO A 391 -3.52 -28.77 20.87
N GLU A 392 -2.68 -29.34 21.73
CA GLU A 392 -1.86 -30.51 21.43
C GLU A 392 -2.67 -31.69 20.88
N LYS A 393 -3.85 -31.94 21.46
CA LYS A 393 -4.77 -33.02 21.06
C LYS A 393 -5.85 -32.57 20.07
N ALA A 394 -5.63 -31.48 19.34
CA ALA A 394 -6.57 -31.01 18.32
C ALA A 394 -6.82 -32.10 17.27
N LYS A 395 -8.04 -32.13 16.72
CA LYS A 395 -8.47 -33.09 15.73
C LYS A 395 -8.47 -32.45 14.34
N TYR A 396 -7.72 -33.01 13.40
CA TYR A 396 -7.66 -32.60 12.01
C TYR A 396 -8.33 -33.66 11.15
N ASN A 397 -9.51 -33.34 10.62
CA ASN A 397 -10.26 -34.25 9.75
C ASN A 397 -9.90 -33.93 8.30
N PHE A 398 -9.16 -34.80 7.64
CA PHE A 398 -8.71 -34.59 6.28
C PHE A 398 -9.61 -35.29 5.26
N PRO A 399 -9.70 -34.79 4.02
CA PRO A 399 -10.46 -35.48 3.00
C PRO A 399 -9.72 -36.75 2.58
N GLY A 400 -10.49 -37.77 2.18
CA GLY A 400 -9.95 -39.05 1.72
C GLY A 400 -8.86 -38.88 0.65
N GLY A 401 -7.76 -39.62 0.81
CA GLY A 401 -6.58 -39.57 -0.08
C GLY A 401 -5.62 -38.39 0.16
N LYS A 402 -5.86 -37.52 1.16
CA LYS A 402 -4.95 -36.38 1.47
C LYS A 402 -4.28 -36.48 2.83
N LYS A 403 -4.63 -37.46 3.65
CA LYS A 403 -4.18 -37.60 5.05
C LYS A 403 -2.68 -37.46 5.23
N LYS A 404 -1.87 -38.25 4.49
CA LYS A 404 -0.39 -38.22 4.59
C LYS A 404 0.16 -36.82 4.27
N LYS A 405 -0.12 -36.32 3.06
CA LYS A 405 0.36 -35.01 2.59
C LYS A 405 -0.06 -33.86 3.52
N TYR A 406 -1.31 -33.84 3.97
CA TYR A 406 -1.80 -32.75 4.81
C TYR A 406 -1.28 -32.85 6.24
N ARG A 407 -1.08 -34.05 6.78
CA ARG A 407 -0.40 -34.22 8.07
C ARG A 407 0.99 -33.59 8.04
N GLU A 408 1.79 -33.91 7.03
CA GLU A 408 3.14 -33.35 6.86
C GLU A 408 3.10 -31.82 6.76
N LEU A 409 2.24 -31.27 5.89
CA LEU A 409 2.09 -29.81 5.73
C LEU A 409 1.65 -29.11 7.02
N PHE A 410 0.70 -29.69 7.75
CA PHE A 410 0.14 -29.04 8.95
C PHE A 410 1.12 -29.12 10.14
N ILE A 411 1.86 -30.22 10.29
CA ILE A 411 2.91 -30.34 11.32
C ILE A 411 4.03 -29.35 11.01
N ALA A 412 4.49 -29.26 9.76
CA ALA A 412 5.49 -28.26 9.35
C ALA A 412 5.03 -26.82 9.63
N ALA A 413 3.71 -26.58 9.62
CA ALA A 413 3.09 -25.30 9.96
C ALA A 413 2.74 -25.13 11.46
N GLY A 414 3.29 -25.95 12.35
CA GLY A 414 3.16 -25.80 13.80
C GLY A 414 1.99 -26.53 14.45
N ALA A 415 1.32 -27.45 13.75
CA ALA A 415 0.39 -28.38 14.39
C ALA A 415 1.18 -29.42 15.21
N SER A 416 0.68 -29.78 16.40
CA SER A 416 1.33 -30.79 17.23
C SER A 416 1.39 -32.16 16.57
N GLU A 417 2.50 -32.87 16.73
CA GLU A 417 2.64 -34.26 16.28
C GLU A 417 1.69 -35.21 17.03
N ASN A 418 1.30 -34.84 18.25
CA ASN A 418 0.35 -35.58 19.11
C ASN A 418 -1.12 -35.30 18.76
N ALA A 419 -1.38 -34.46 17.76
CA ALA A 419 -2.72 -34.19 17.27
C ALA A 419 -3.34 -35.42 16.59
N LYS A 420 -4.67 -35.48 16.59
CA LYS A 420 -5.41 -36.56 15.93
C LYS A 420 -5.63 -36.20 14.47
N PHE A 421 -4.92 -36.85 13.56
CA PHE A 421 -5.12 -36.71 12.12
C PHE A 421 -6.00 -37.87 11.63
N GLU A 422 -7.25 -37.57 11.25
CA GLU A 422 -8.23 -38.56 10.81
C GLU A 422 -8.50 -38.51 9.31
#